data_AF-A0A4S5EQG7-F1
#
_entry.id   AF-A0A4S5EQG7-F1
#
_cell.length_a   1.000
_cell.length_b   1.000
_cell.length_c   1.000
_cell.angle_alpha   90.00
_cell.angle_beta   90.00
_cell.angle_gamma   90.00
#
_symmetry.space_group_name_H-M   'P 1'
#
loop_
_entity.id
_entity.type
_entity.pdbx_description
1 polymer ?
#
loop_
_entity_poly.entity_id
_entity_poly.type
_entity_poly.pdbx_seq_one_letter_code
_entity_poly.pdbx_strand_id
1 'polypeptide(L)'
;MAAGKCPWRGLGCRRWIILTEVVVPVAVAHIRVEARNLRALGWSYRRIARRLQARHRLAALVAFRLAHGWTQEEAARRWNERWPERGPAKTGKTWSYWESWPGKGGRAPSATVLSRLAELYLCRPGDLLDGPDFGELDAGSDGPGDRLTADCSCAAGTGGYDDRLAELLSMAAPLTSTAGGDVPSATAIEAQLAEFVTGWVQAA
;
A
#
# COMPACT_ATOMS: atom_id res chain seq x y z
N MET A 1 -32.22 -30.76 -18.52
CA MET A 1 -32.75 -29.44 -18.08
C MET A 1 -32.31 -29.28 -16.62
N ALA A 2 -31.65 -28.24 -16.13
CA ALA A 2 -31.23 -26.96 -16.70
C ALA A 2 -29.90 -26.55 -16.02
N ALA A 3 -28.99 -25.99 -16.82
CA ALA A 3 -27.76 -25.37 -16.35
C ALA A 3 -28.11 -24.06 -15.62
N GLY A 4 -27.79 -23.98 -14.32
CA GLY A 4 -27.91 -22.75 -13.55
C GLY A 4 -26.93 -21.70 -14.06
N LYS A 5 -27.44 -20.69 -14.76
CA LYS A 5 -26.67 -19.54 -15.23
C LYS A 5 -26.35 -18.65 -14.02
N CYS A 6 -25.06 -18.42 -13.74
CA CYS A 6 -24.65 -17.38 -12.78
C CYS A 6 -25.22 -16.01 -13.19
N PRO A 7 -25.75 -15.21 -12.25
CA PRO A 7 -26.47 -13.96 -12.52
C PRO A 7 -25.58 -12.75 -12.88
N TRP A 8 -24.25 -12.90 -12.93
CA TRP A 8 -23.31 -11.79 -13.18
C TRP A 8 -22.77 -11.79 -14.62
N ARG A 9 -23.65 -11.93 -15.62
CA ARG A 9 -23.28 -11.65 -17.03
C ARG A 9 -23.63 -10.21 -17.35
N GLY A 10 -22.63 -9.34 -17.40
CA GLY A 10 -22.83 -7.97 -17.87
C GLY A 10 -21.62 -7.05 -17.75
N LEU A 11 -20.70 -7.32 -16.82
CA LEU A 11 -19.52 -6.48 -16.60
C LEU A 11 -18.26 -7.33 -16.71
N GLY A 12 -17.69 -7.34 -17.91
CA GLY A 12 -16.30 -7.74 -18.21
C GLY A 12 -15.65 -8.75 -17.26
N CYS A 13 -16.11 -10.01 -17.26
CA CYS A 13 -15.37 -11.12 -16.65
C CYS A 13 -14.06 -11.35 -17.42
N ARG A 14 -13.04 -10.56 -17.11
CA ARG A 14 -11.66 -10.89 -17.46
C ARG A 14 -11.28 -12.09 -16.60
N ARG A 15 -11.37 -13.25 -17.22
CA ARG A 15 -10.89 -14.57 -16.82
C ARG A 15 -9.58 -14.45 -16.01
N TRP A 16 -9.70 -14.42 -14.67
CA TRP A 16 -8.57 -14.64 -13.78
C TRP A 16 -8.23 -16.12 -13.87
N ILE A 17 -7.31 -16.44 -14.77
CA ILE A 17 -6.77 -17.78 -14.92
C ILE A 17 -6.01 -18.08 -13.64
N ILE A 18 -6.53 -19.04 -12.87
CA ILE A 18 -5.77 -19.76 -11.85
C ILE A 18 -4.74 -20.60 -12.61
N LEU A 19 -3.51 -20.11 -12.70
CA LEU A 19 -2.36 -20.93 -13.08
C LEU A 19 -1.74 -21.47 -11.80
N THR A 20 -2.30 -22.58 -11.32
CA THR A 20 -1.57 -23.57 -10.55
C THR A 20 -1.02 -24.58 -11.54
N GLU A 21 0.23 -24.42 -11.98
CA GLU A 21 1.19 -25.52 -12.23
C GLU A 21 2.51 -24.96 -12.79
N VAL A 22 3.57 -25.14 -11.99
CA VAL A 22 5.00 -25.22 -12.37
C VAL A 22 5.59 -24.06 -13.19
N VAL A 23 5.74 -22.88 -12.57
CA VAL A 23 6.74 -21.87 -12.97
C VAL A 23 7.43 -21.32 -11.71
N VAL A 24 8.56 -21.96 -11.39
CA VAL A 24 9.71 -21.55 -10.58
C VAL A 24 9.50 -20.70 -9.30
N PRO A 25 9.98 -21.15 -8.11
CA PRO A 25 10.02 -20.32 -6.87
C PRO A 25 10.88 -19.04 -6.99
N VAL A 26 11.53 -18.83 -8.13
CA VAL A 26 12.31 -17.63 -8.50
C VAL A 26 11.44 -16.37 -8.57
N ALA A 27 10.15 -16.47 -8.89
CA ALA A 27 9.28 -15.29 -9.03
C ALA A 27 9.03 -14.54 -7.71
N VAL A 28 8.66 -15.25 -6.63
CA VAL A 28 8.35 -14.61 -5.33
C VAL A 28 9.61 -14.08 -4.64
N ALA A 29 10.71 -14.82 -4.72
CA ALA A 29 12.00 -14.37 -4.18
C ALA A 29 12.45 -13.07 -4.86
N HIS A 30 12.35 -13.00 -6.19
CA HIS A 30 12.66 -11.79 -6.96
C HIS A 30 11.74 -10.62 -6.60
N ILE A 31 10.42 -10.84 -6.46
CA ILE A 31 9.47 -9.80 -6.01
C ILE A 31 9.86 -9.24 -4.63
N ARG A 32 10.29 -10.09 -3.69
CA ARG A 32 10.75 -9.66 -2.36
C ARG A 32 12.07 -8.89 -2.40
N VAL A 33 12.96 -9.21 -3.34
CA VAL A 33 14.18 -8.42 -3.59
C VAL A 33 13.79 -7.04 -4.15
N GLU A 34 12.92 -6.99 -5.16
CA GLU A 34 12.39 -5.73 -5.73
C GLU A 34 11.77 -4.85 -4.62
N ALA A 35 10.92 -5.42 -3.77
CA ALA A 35 10.30 -4.71 -2.67
C ALA A 35 11.32 -4.11 -1.68
N ARG A 36 12.36 -4.87 -1.31
CA ARG A 36 13.42 -4.39 -0.42
C ARG A 36 14.21 -3.25 -1.04
N ASN A 37 14.55 -3.36 -2.33
CA ASN A 37 15.26 -2.31 -3.06
C ASN A 37 14.43 -1.02 -3.11
N LEU A 38 13.13 -1.12 -3.44
CA LEU A 38 12.23 0.03 -3.44
C LEU A 38 12.08 0.65 -2.05
N ARG A 39 12.05 -0.19 -1.00
CA ARG A 39 12.01 0.30 0.38
C ARG A 39 13.29 1.05 0.75
N ALA A 40 14.45 0.56 0.32
CA ALA A 40 15.74 1.23 0.52
C ALA A 40 15.81 2.60 -0.21
N LEU A 41 15.13 2.74 -1.34
CA LEU A 41 14.93 4.02 -2.04
C LEU A 41 13.90 4.95 -1.37
N GLY A 42 13.42 4.61 -0.17
CA GLY A 42 12.49 5.45 0.60
C GLY A 42 11.01 5.32 0.22
N TRP A 43 10.64 4.38 -0.66
CA TRP A 43 9.23 4.22 -1.04
C TRP A 43 8.39 3.72 0.14
N SER A 44 7.14 4.18 0.23
CA SER A 44 6.17 3.70 1.22
C SER A 44 5.64 2.32 0.84
N TYR A 45 5.26 1.50 1.83
CA TYR A 45 4.71 0.16 1.58
C TYR A 45 3.48 0.19 0.69
N ARG A 46 2.61 1.19 0.83
CA ARG A 46 1.45 1.39 -0.05
C ARG A 46 1.86 1.58 -1.51
N ARG A 47 2.86 2.42 -1.78
CA ARG A 47 3.35 2.67 -3.15
C ARG A 47 4.02 1.43 -3.73
N ILE A 48 4.82 0.73 -2.93
CA ILE A 48 5.45 -0.53 -3.33
C ILE A 48 4.38 -1.58 -3.66
N ALA A 49 3.41 -1.81 -2.76
CA ALA A 49 2.34 -2.78 -2.98
C ALA A 49 1.55 -2.49 -4.27
N ARG A 50 1.15 -1.24 -4.52
CA ARG A 50 0.44 -0.86 -5.75
C ARG A 50 1.28 -1.12 -7.00
N ARG A 51 2.59 -0.83 -6.97
CA ARG A 51 3.51 -1.18 -8.07
C ARG A 51 3.56 -2.68 -8.30
N LEU A 52 3.70 -3.47 -7.23
CA LEU A 52 3.78 -4.93 -7.33
C LEU A 52 2.46 -5.54 -7.85
N GLN A 53 1.31 -5.04 -7.40
CA GLN A 53 -0.01 -5.43 -7.95
C GLN A 53 -0.06 -5.18 -9.46
N ALA A 54 0.28 -3.97 -9.91
CA ALA A 54 0.21 -3.61 -11.32
C ALA A 54 1.17 -4.43 -12.19
N ARG A 55 2.42 -4.61 -11.73
CA ARG A 55 3.48 -5.29 -12.49
C ARG A 55 3.29 -6.81 -12.54
N HIS A 56 2.91 -7.42 -11.42
CA HIS A 56 2.88 -8.87 -11.25
C HIS A 56 1.46 -9.44 -11.14
N ARG A 57 0.42 -8.60 -11.29
CA ARG A 57 -1.01 -8.97 -11.20
C ARG A 57 -1.37 -9.70 -9.91
N LEU A 58 -0.78 -9.26 -8.81
CA LEU A 58 -0.99 -9.84 -7.48
C LEU A 58 -2.28 -9.30 -6.86
N ALA A 59 -2.96 -10.16 -6.09
CA ALA A 59 -4.01 -9.73 -5.18
C ALA A 59 -3.46 -8.75 -4.13
N ALA A 60 -4.30 -7.83 -3.67
CA ALA A 60 -3.89 -6.74 -2.78
C ALA A 60 -3.19 -7.24 -1.51
N LEU A 61 -3.78 -8.20 -0.81
CA LEU A 61 -3.19 -8.82 0.39
C LEU A 61 -1.79 -9.38 0.15
N VAL A 62 -1.61 -10.12 -0.96
CA VAL A 62 -0.31 -10.71 -1.33
C VAL A 62 0.71 -9.61 -1.58
N ALA A 63 0.32 -8.58 -2.35
CA ALA A 63 1.21 -7.48 -2.69
C ALA A 63 1.65 -6.68 -1.46
N PHE A 64 0.76 -6.43 -0.50
CA PHE A 64 1.12 -5.76 0.75
C PHE A 64 2.07 -6.63 1.58
N ARG A 65 1.82 -7.93 1.73
CA ARG A 65 2.78 -8.82 2.41
C ARG A 65 4.15 -8.81 1.74
N LEU A 66 4.19 -8.89 0.41
CA LEU A 66 5.45 -8.90 -0.34
C LEU A 66 6.14 -7.54 -0.36
N ALA A 67 5.41 -6.42 -0.26
CA ALA A 67 5.99 -5.09 -0.10
C ALA A 67 6.83 -4.97 1.19
N HIS A 68 6.45 -5.70 2.23
CA HIS A 68 7.24 -5.85 3.46
C HIS A 68 8.37 -6.89 3.34
N GLY A 69 8.42 -7.65 2.25
CA GLY A 69 9.42 -8.69 2.02
C GLY A 69 9.18 -9.97 2.83
N TRP A 70 7.98 -10.17 3.38
CA TRP A 70 7.68 -11.29 4.28
C TRP A 70 7.17 -12.54 3.56
N THR A 71 7.50 -13.71 4.12
CA THR A 71 6.80 -14.97 3.80
C THR A 71 5.47 -15.03 4.57
N GLN A 72 4.62 -16.02 4.27
CA GLN A 72 3.35 -16.20 4.97
C GLN A 72 3.57 -16.53 6.45
N GLU A 73 4.54 -17.41 6.75
CA GLU A 73 4.94 -17.78 8.11
C GLU A 73 5.46 -16.57 8.88
N GLU A 74 6.24 -15.73 8.22
CA GLU A 74 6.86 -14.55 8.82
C GLU A 74 5.83 -13.44 9.10
N ALA A 75 4.79 -13.33 8.26
CA ALA A 75 3.64 -12.47 8.54
C ALA A 75 2.80 -13.02 9.71
N ALA A 76 2.60 -14.34 9.76
CA ALA A 76 1.90 -15.00 10.86
C ALA A 76 2.63 -14.84 12.19
N ARG A 77 3.97 -14.94 12.18
CA ARG A 77 4.81 -14.71 13.35
C ARG A 77 4.62 -13.29 13.89
N ARG A 78 4.77 -12.26 13.04
CA ARG A 78 4.56 -10.85 13.44
C ARG A 78 3.16 -10.57 13.96
N TRP A 79 2.15 -11.21 13.37
CA TRP A 79 0.79 -11.09 13.87
C TRP A 79 0.66 -11.63 15.29
N ASN A 80 1.17 -12.84 15.54
CA ASN A 80 1.06 -13.47 16.85
C ASN A 80 1.88 -12.72 17.91
N GLU A 81 3.02 -12.13 17.53
CA GLU A 81 3.82 -11.26 18.39
C GLU A 81 3.04 -10.00 18.81
N ARG A 82 2.28 -9.39 17.88
CA ARG A 82 1.53 -8.16 18.16
C ARG A 82 0.19 -8.40 18.85
N TRP A 83 -0.49 -9.49 18.52
CA TRP A 83 -1.79 -9.86 19.10
C TRP A 83 -1.75 -11.31 19.61
N PRO A 84 -1.22 -11.53 20.82
CA PRO A 84 -1.27 -12.83 21.47
C PRO A 84 -2.72 -13.13 21.88
N GLU A 85 -3.43 -13.92 21.06
CA GLU A 85 -4.77 -14.39 21.37
C GLU A 85 -4.72 -15.61 22.31
N ARG A 86 -5.74 -15.79 23.17
CA ARG A 86 -5.89 -17.01 24.00
C ARG A 86 -6.13 -18.28 23.17
N GLY A 87 -6.41 -18.14 21.87
CA GLY A 87 -6.69 -19.25 20.95
C GLY A 87 -5.44 -19.76 20.22
N PRO A 88 -5.61 -20.68 19.25
CA PRO A 88 -4.49 -21.19 18.47
C PRO A 88 -3.81 -20.07 17.69
N ALA A 89 -2.48 -20.05 17.76
CA ALA A 89 -1.63 -19.11 17.03
C ALA A 89 -1.92 -19.19 15.52
N LYS A 90 -1.88 -18.03 14.84
CA LYS A 90 -2.04 -18.00 13.39
C LYS A 90 -0.81 -18.60 12.73
N THR A 91 -1.00 -19.25 11.58
CA THR A 91 0.07 -19.91 10.82
C THR A 91 0.06 -19.44 9.36
N GLY A 92 1.09 -19.79 8.58
CA GLY A 92 1.15 -19.47 7.15
C GLY A 92 -0.08 -19.96 6.37
N LYS A 93 -0.68 -21.09 6.78
CA LYS A 93 -1.95 -21.60 6.23
C LYS A 93 -3.11 -20.61 6.37
N THR A 94 -3.15 -19.83 7.46
CA THR A 94 -4.17 -18.79 7.65
C THR A 94 -4.01 -17.68 6.60
N TRP A 95 -2.78 -17.26 6.33
CA TRP A 95 -2.48 -16.30 5.26
C TRP A 95 -2.86 -16.84 3.90
N SER A 96 -2.53 -18.11 3.61
CA SER A 96 -2.93 -18.77 2.37
C SER A 96 -4.44 -18.70 2.13
N TYR A 97 -5.26 -18.92 3.17
CA TYR A 97 -6.71 -18.77 3.05
C TYR A 97 -7.16 -17.34 2.74
N TRP A 98 -6.60 -16.33 3.41
CA TRP A 98 -6.98 -14.94 3.15
C TRP A 98 -6.52 -14.46 1.78
N GLU A 99 -5.31 -14.83 1.36
CA GLU A 99 -4.72 -14.42 0.08
C GLU A 99 -5.35 -15.09 -1.14
N SER A 100 -5.99 -16.25 -0.94
CA SER A 100 -6.70 -16.95 -2.00
C SER A 100 -8.15 -16.45 -2.16
N TRP A 101 -8.66 -15.63 -1.23
CA TRP A 101 -10.00 -15.03 -1.34
C TRP A 101 -9.95 -13.81 -2.28
N PRO A 102 -10.98 -13.59 -3.14
CA PRO A 102 -12.27 -14.29 -3.25
C PRO A 102 -12.28 -15.55 -4.14
N GLY A 103 -11.11 -16.04 -4.54
CA GLY A 103 -10.95 -17.24 -5.34
C GLY A 103 -11.26 -18.56 -4.63
N LYS A 104 -11.20 -19.66 -5.39
CA LYS A 104 -11.51 -21.00 -4.89
C LYS A 104 -10.56 -21.41 -3.76
N GLY A 105 -11.13 -21.85 -2.64
CA GLY A 105 -10.37 -22.31 -1.48
C GLY A 105 -9.93 -21.19 -0.52
N GLY A 106 -10.17 -19.93 -0.88
CA GLY A 106 -9.98 -18.79 0.02
C GLY A 106 -11.08 -18.66 1.06
N ARG A 107 -10.77 -17.95 2.15
CA ARG A 107 -11.74 -17.55 3.19
C ARG A 107 -11.68 -16.05 3.39
N ALA A 108 -12.83 -15.40 3.42
CA ALA A 108 -12.90 -13.96 3.65
C ALA A 108 -12.33 -13.61 5.04
N PRO A 109 -11.41 -12.65 5.15
CA PRO A 109 -11.03 -12.09 6.44
C PRO A 109 -12.22 -11.33 7.05
N SER A 110 -12.42 -11.42 8.36
CA SER A 110 -13.43 -10.60 9.05
C SER A 110 -12.99 -9.13 9.09
N ALA A 111 -13.93 -8.21 9.36
CA ALA A 111 -13.62 -6.78 9.45
C ALA A 111 -12.53 -6.47 10.50
N THR A 112 -12.57 -7.14 11.66
CA THR A 112 -11.53 -7.04 12.69
C THR A 112 -10.18 -7.54 12.19
N VAL A 113 -10.17 -8.66 11.45
CA VAL A 113 -8.94 -9.19 10.85
C VAL A 113 -8.38 -8.22 9.83
N LEU A 114 -9.23 -7.67 8.96
CA LEU A 114 -8.82 -6.70 7.94
C LEU A 114 -8.21 -5.45 8.58
N SER A 115 -8.81 -4.95 9.66
CA SER A 115 -8.30 -3.78 10.40
C SER A 115 -6.91 -4.05 11.00
N ARG A 116 -6.71 -5.21 11.62
CA ARG A 116 -5.39 -5.61 12.14
C ARG A 116 -4.37 -5.86 11.04
N LEU A 117 -4.78 -6.45 9.91
CA LEU A 117 -3.90 -6.60 8.74
C LEU A 117 -3.48 -5.22 8.20
N ALA A 118 -4.39 -4.25 8.18
CA ALA A 118 -4.09 -2.89 7.76
C ALA A 118 -3.07 -2.21 8.69
N GLU A 119 -3.25 -2.39 10.00
CA GLU A 119 -2.30 -1.92 11.03
C GLU A 119 -0.95 -2.64 10.94
N LEU A 120 -0.94 -3.94 10.63
CA LEU A 120 0.27 -4.73 10.45
C LEU A 120 1.04 -4.32 9.18
N TYR A 121 0.32 -4.01 8.10
CA TYR A 121 0.91 -3.63 6.82
C TYR A 121 1.08 -2.12 6.62
N LEU A 122 0.69 -1.29 7.60
CA LEU A 122 0.78 0.17 7.57
C LEU A 122 0.03 0.77 6.37
N CYS A 123 -1.24 0.37 6.21
CA CYS A 123 -2.11 0.83 5.13
C CYS A 123 -3.56 1.02 5.61
N ARG A 124 -4.44 1.48 4.73
CA ARG A 124 -5.87 1.56 5.04
C ARG A 124 -6.52 0.19 4.85
N PRO A 125 -7.56 -0.19 5.61
CA PRO A 125 -8.25 -1.47 5.40
C PRO A 125 -8.76 -1.65 3.96
N GLY A 126 -9.23 -0.58 3.32
CA GLY A 126 -9.66 -0.60 1.92
C GLY A 126 -8.54 -0.86 0.92
N ASP A 127 -7.27 -0.55 1.24
CA ASP A 127 -6.14 -0.84 0.35
C ASP A 127 -5.88 -2.36 0.21
N LEU A 128 -6.38 -3.17 1.16
CA LEU A 128 -6.22 -4.62 1.18
C LEU A 128 -7.31 -5.36 0.39
N LEU A 129 -8.29 -4.64 -0.14
CA LEU A 129 -9.36 -5.20 -0.94
C LEU A 129 -9.09 -4.94 -2.42
N ASP A 130 -9.21 -5.98 -3.24
CA ASP A 130 -9.16 -5.84 -4.69
C ASP A 130 -10.49 -5.28 -5.20
N GLY A 131 -10.42 -4.27 -6.06
CA GLY A 131 -11.59 -3.63 -6.65
C GLY A 131 -11.36 -2.15 -6.96
N PRO A 132 -12.26 -1.53 -7.74
CA PRO A 132 -12.26 -0.09 -7.92
C PRO A 132 -12.65 0.61 -6.61
N ASP A 133 -12.05 1.77 -6.36
CA ASP A 133 -12.53 2.69 -5.33
C ASP A 133 -13.71 3.47 -5.91
N PHE A 134 -14.90 3.25 -5.37
CA PHE A 134 -16.11 3.94 -5.82
C PHE A 134 -16.31 5.30 -5.15
N GLY A 135 -15.43 5.70 -4.22
CA GLY A 135 -15.45 7.04 -3.63
C GLY A 135 -15.25 8.14 -4.68
N GLU A 136 -14.55 7.85 -5.77
CA GLU A 136 -14.37 8.77 -6.91
C GLU A 136 -15.68 9.07 -7.66
N LEU A 137 -16.71 8.24 -7.48
CA LEU A 137 -18.04 8.46 -8.06
C LEU A 137 -18.90 9.41 -7.21
N ASP A 138 -18.49 9.70 -5.98
CA ASP A 138 -19.21 10.62 -5.12
C ASP A 138 -18.88 12.06 -5.54
N ALA A 139 -19.86 12.76 -6.11
CA ALA A 139 -19.72 14.15 -6.52
C ALA A 139 -19.45 15.10 -5.34
N GLY A 140 -19.75 14.66 -4.10
CA GLY A 140 -19.43 15.36 -2.86
C GLY A 140 -18.15 14.89 -2.20
N SER A 141 -17.32 14.05 -2.86
CA SER A 141 -16.09 13.56 -2.24
C SER A 141 -15.23 14.75 -1.83
N ASP A 142 -14.99 14.88 -0.52
CA ASP A 142 -14.03 15.84 0.02
C ASP A 142 -12.74 15.66 -0.77
N GLY A 143 -12.38 16.66 -1.57
CA GLY A 143 -11.14 16.62 -2.34
C GLY A 143 -9.97 16.31 -1.39
N PRO A 144 -8.82 15.83 -1.89
CA PRO A 144 -7.67 15.45 -1.05
C PRO A 144 -7.11 16.56 -0.14
N GLY A 145 -7.71 17.77 -0.14
CA GLY A 145 -7.35 18.92 0.68
C GLY A 145 -8.08 19.06 2.02
N ASP A 146 -9.20 18.38 2.29
CA ASP A 146 -10.03 18.77 3.47
C ASP A 146 -9.67 18.09 4.80
N ARG A 147 -8.50 17.44 4.86
CA ARG A 147 -7.99 16.83 6.10
C ARG A 147 -7.01 17.71 6.90
N LEU A 148 -6.76 18.96 6.49
CA LEU A 148 -5.85 19.85 7.21
C LEU A 148 -6.46 21.10 7.85
N THR A 149 -7.76 21.35 7.72
CA THR A 149 -8.41 22.51 8.38
C THR A 149 -9.74 22.14 9.03
N ALA A 150 -9.69 21.19 9.95
CA ALA A 150 -10.70 21.10 11.01
C ALA A 150 -10.13 21.75 12.28
N ASP A 151 -9.67 23.00 12.17
CA ASP A 151 -9.62 23.88 13.33
C ASP A 151 -11.06 24.21 13.69
N CYS A 152 -11.61 23.47 14.65
CA CYS A 152 -12.85 23.81 15.31
C CYS A 152 -12.66 25.10 16.12
N SER A 153 -12.86 26.25 15.49
CA SER A 153 -13.08 27.51 16.19
C SER A 153 -14.59 27.72 16.36
N CYS A 154 -15.13 27.30 17.51
CA CYS A 154 -16.36 27.89 18.02
C CYS A 154 -15.97 29.21 18.71
N ALA A 155 -16.01 30.31 17.97
CA ALA A 155 -15.80 31.64 18.51
C ALA A 155 -17.00 32.06 19.39
N ALA A 156 -16.74 32.31 20.68
CA ALA A 156 -17.54 33.20 21.50
C ALA A 156 -16.63 33.90 22.52
N GLY A 157 -16.45 35.22 22.37
CA GLY A 157 -15.93 36.09 23.42
C GLY A 157 -14.85 37.07 22.99
N THR A 158 -15.28 38.28 22.68
CA THR A 158 -14.54 39.53 22.43
C THR A 158 -13.42 39.87 23.44
N GLY A 159 -12.23 40.26 22.96
CA GLY A 159 -11.28 41.03 23.78
C GLY A 159 -9.83 41.11 23.25
N GLY A 160 -9.50 42.22 22.57
CA GLY A 160 -8.17 42.86 22.49
C GLY A 160 -6.93 42.01 22.18
N TYR A 161 -6.58 41.84 20.90
CA TYR A 161 -5.32 41.22 20.46
C TYR A 161 -4.77 41.88 19.18
N ASP A 162 -4.53 43.20 19.18
CA ASP A 162 -3.91 43.87 18.02
C ASP A 162 -2.43 44.26 18.25
N ASP A 163 -1.97 44.40 19.50
CA ASP A 163 -0.62 44.91 19.77
C ASP A 163 0.52 43.87 19.65
N ARG A 164 0.22 42.56 19.65
CA ARG A 164 1.27 41.51 19.64
C ARG A 164 1.65 40.96 18.28
N LEU A 165 0.88 41.25 17.23
CA LEU A 165 1.14 40.72 15.88
C LEU A 165 2.21 41.52 15.12
N ALA A 166 2.29 42.83 15.37
CA ALA A 166 3.31 43.70 14.78
C ALA A 166 4.73 43.38 15.28
N GLU A 167 4.87 42.99 16.54
CA GLU A 167 6.17 42.69 17.16
C GLU A 167 6.73 41.33 16.69
N LEU A 168 5.86 40.33 16.48
CA LEU A 168 6.25 39.00 15.98
C LEU A 168 6.64 38.99 14.49
N LEU A 169 6.01 39.83 13.66
CA LEU A 169 6.34 39.94 12.24
C LEU A 169 7.71 40.60 11.99
N SER A 170 8.21 41.40 12.94
CA SER A 170 9.53 42.01 12.83
C SER A 170 10.69 41.05 13.15
N MET A 171 10.41 39.90 13.78
CA MET A 171 11.44 38.93 14.20
C MET A 171 11.67 37.77 13.22
N ALA A 172 10.77 37.55 12.25
CA ALA A 172 10.85 36.41 11.32
C ALA A 172 11.63 36.68 10.02
N ALA A 173 12.15 37.90 9.84
CA ALA A 173 12.66 38.36 8.55
C ALA A 173 14.02 37.79 8.05
N PRO A 174 14.94 37.19 8.84
CA PRO A 174 16.22 36.77 8.28
C PRO A 174 16.45 35.25 8.18
N LEU A 175 15.43 34.40 8.04
CA LEU A 175 15.64 32.94 7.88
C LEU A 175 15.35 32.35 6.49
N THR A 176 15.01 33.16 5.50
CA THR A 176 14.93 32.68 4.11
C THR A 176 16.29 32.76 3.43
N SER A 177 17.26 31.95 3.86
CA SER A 177 18.40 31.59 3.01
C SER A 177 19.13 30.36 3.52
N THR A 178 18.81 29.19 2.97
CA THR A 178 19.80 28.15 2.69
C THR A 178 19.39 27.40 1.43
N ALA A 179 20.07 27.78 0.35
CA ALA A 179 20.57 26.98 -0.77
C ALA A 179 19.92 25.62 -1.09
N GLY A 180 19.52 25.48 -2.35
CA GLY A 180 19.03 24.25 -2.95
C GLY A 180 20.08 23.15 -3.03
N GLY A 181 19.63 21.92 -2.75
CA GLY A 181 20.27 20.71 -3.24
C GLY A 181 19.48 20.20 -4.44
N ASP A 182 20.15 20.07 -5.58
CA ASP A 182 19.59 19.50 -6.81
C ASP A 182 19.08 18.07 -6.55
N VAL A 183 17.77 17.88 -6.70
CA VAL A 183 17.17 16.55 -6.77
C VAL A 183 17.27 16.07 -8.23
N PRO A 184 17.96 14.96 -8.52
CA PRO A 184 18.08 14.48 -9.88
C PRO A 184 16.70 14.11 -10.44
N SER A 185 16.46 14.50 -11.69
CA SER A 185 15.20 14.23 -12.38
C SER A 185 15.00 12.73 -12.59
N ALA A 186 13.74 12.32 -12.79
CA ALA A 186 13.40 10.92 -13.05
C ALA A 186 14.16 10.34 -14.26
N THR A 187 14.48 11.16 -15.26
CA THR A 187 15.24 10.73 -16.44
C THR A 187 16.72 10.48 -16.14
N ALA A 188 17.32 11.22 -15.20
CA ALA A 188 18.68 10.96 -14.73
C ALA A 188 18.77 9.63 -13.97
N ILE A 189 17.72 9.28 -13.22
CA ILE A 189 17.64 8.00 -12.50
C ILE A 189 17.48 6.83 -13.49
N GLU A 190 16.68 7.01 -14.55
CA GLU A 190 16.49 5.97 -15.58
C GLU A 190 17.76 5.69 -16.40
N ALA A 191 18.56 6.72 -16.72
CA ALA A 191 19.84 6.55 -17.40
C ALA A 191 20.86 5.78 -16.53
N GLN A 192 20.93 6.09 -15.24
CA GLN A 192 21.81 5.40 -14.29
C GLN A 192 21.46 3.92 -14.13
N LEU A 193 20.17 3.58 -14.19
CA LEU A 193 19.70 2.19 -14.14
C LEU A 193 20.04 1.43 -15.43
N ALA A 194 20.07 2.09 -16.59
CA ALA A 194 20.43 1.46 -17.86
C ALA A 194 21.91 1.06 -17.91
N GLU A 195 22.81 1.93 -17.46
CA GLU A 195 24.25 1.64 -17.39
C GLU A 195 24.57 0.47 -16.45
N PHE A 196 23.85 0.39 -15.32
CA PHE A 196 24.03 -0.68 -14.34
C PHE A 196 23.59 -2.06 -14.87
N VAL A 197 22.61 -2.10 -15.77
CA VAL A 197 22.11 -3.34 -16.40
C VAL A 197 23.04 -3.81 -17.53
N THR A 198 23.67 -2.89 -18.28
CA THR A 198 24.62 -3.26 -19.35
C THR A 198 25.91 -3.93 -18.84
N GLY A 199 26.30 -3.69 -17.58
CA GLY A 199 27.45 -4.34 -16.96
C GLY A 199 27.28 -5.83 -16.68
N TRP A 200 26.06 -6.37 -16.75
CA TRP A 200 25.76 -7.78 -16.45
C TRP A 200 25.81 -8.72 -17.67
N VAL A 201 26.01 -8.19 -18.88
CA VAL A 201 25.92 -8.97 -20.14
C VAL A 201 27.30 -9.46 -20.66
N GLN A 202 28.42 -9.09 -20.02
CA GLN A 202 29.77 -9.49 -20.46
C GLN A 202 30.39 -10.68 -19.70
N ALA A 203 29.64 -11.35 -18.83
CA ALA A 203 30.10 -12.56 -18.15
C ALA A 203 29.12 -13.73 -18.40
N ALA A 204 29.07 -14.20 -19.64
CA ALA A 204 28.48 -15.48 -20.03
C ALA A 204 29.32 -16.10 -21.16
#